data_AF-A0A9D5JY18-F1
#
_entry.id   AF-A0A9D5JY18-F1
#
_cell.length_a   1.000
_cell.length_b   1.000
_cell.length_c   1.000
_cell.angle_alpha   90.00
_cell.angle_beta   90.00
_cell.angle_gamma   90.00
#
_symmetry.space_group_name_H-M   'P 1'
#
loop_
_entity.id
_entity.type
_entity.pdbx_description
1 polymer ?
#
loop_
_entity_poly.entity_id
_entity_poly.type
_entity_poly.pdbx_seq_one_letter_code
_entity_poly.pdbx_strand_id
1 'polypeptide(L)' 'MSVEDFKKFGQLCAENPEIRERVKEIGLDNIDGWIAYSKNELGLEFDKDDMQKLADETPPVDELDEEQL' A
#
# COMPACT_ATOMS: atom_id res chain seq x y z
N MET A 1 5.82 14.13 -3.95
CA MET A 1 5.45 12.71 -3.90
C MET A 1 6.16 12.19 -2.66
N SER A 2 5.37 11.71 -1.70
CA SER A 2 5.81 11.53 -0.31
C SER A 2 5.42 10.14 0.18
N VAL A 3 6.38 9.44 0.78
CA VAL A 3 6.20 8.20 1.55
C VAL A 3 5.05 8.28 2.57
N GLU A 4 4.80 9.46 3.13
CA GLU A 4 3.68 9.72 4.06
C GLU A 4 2.30 9.44 3.44
N ASP A 5 2.11 9.71 2.17
CA ASP A 5 0.84 9.44 1.48
C ASP A 5 0.65 7.95 1.25
N PHE A 6 1.74 7.21 0.98
CA PHE A 6 1.69 5.76 0.93
C PHE A 6 1.39 5.13 2.30
N LYS A 7 1.98 5.66 3.39
CA LYS A 7 1.63 5.24 4.76
C LYS A 7 0.15 5.46 5.06
N LYS A 8 -0.40 6.64 4.71
CA LYS A 8 -1.84 6.93 4.84
C LYS A 8 -2.68 6.00 4.00
N PHE A 9 -2.27 5.69 2.77
CA PHE A 9 -2.97 4.74 1.92
C PHE A 9 -3.03 3.34 2.56
N GLY A 10 -1.92 2.84 3.09
CA GLY A 10 -1.88 1.57 3.84
C GLY A 10 -2.81 1.59 5.06
N GLN A 11 -2.81 2.69 5.81
CA GLN A 11 -3.70 2.90 6.95
C GLN A 11 -5.18 2.89 6.53
N LEU A 12 -5.51 3.61 5.46
CA LEU A 12 -6.86 3.65 4.90
C LEU A 12 -7.31 2.27 4.41
N CYS A 13 -6.43 1.46 3.84
CA CYS A 13 -6.74 0.08 3.48
C CYS A 13 -7.03 -0.80 4.72
N ALA A 14 -6.43 -0.50 5.88
CA ALA A 14 -6.69 -1.22 7.12
C ALA A 14 -7.97 -0.74 7.82
N GLU A 15 -8.23 0.57 7.80
CA GLU A 15 -9.37 1.20 8.47
C GLU A 15 -10.67 1.15 7.64
N ASN A 16 -10.57 1.16 6.30
CA ASN A 16 -11.71 1.15 5.39
C ASN A 16 -11.75 -0.12 4.53
N PRO A 17 -12.68 -1.04 4.80
CA PRO A 17 -12.80 -2.28 4.02
C PRO A 17 -13.15 -2.04 2.55
N GLU A 18 -13.89 -0.96 2.23
CA GLU A 18 -14.21 -0.62 0.83
C GLU A 18 -12.95 -0.30 0.01
N ILE A 19 -12.01 0.44 0.60
CA ILE A 19 -10.72 0.75 -0.03
C ILE A 19 -9.94 -0.54 -0.24
N ARG A 20 -9.89 -1.41 0.78
CA ARG A 20 -9.24 -2.71 0.66
C ARG A 20 -9.83 -3.58 -0.44
N GLU A 21 -11.15 -3.62 -0.56
CA GLU A 21 -11.84 -4.36 -1.62
C GLU A 21 -11.50 -3.78 -3.00
N ARG A 22 -11.50 -2.46 -3.16
CA ARG A 22 -11.08 -1.80 -4.41
C ARG A 22 -9.65 -2.14 -4.79
N VAL A 23 -8.72 -2.06 -3.85
CA VAL A 23 -7.31 -2.41 -4.06
C VAL A 23 -7.15 -3.88 -4.45
N LYS A 24 -7.97 -4.77 -3.86
CA LYS A 24 -8.02 -6.19 -4.20
C LYS A 24 -8.64 -6.45 -5.58
N GLU A 25 -9.66 -5.69 -5.99
CA GLU A 25 -10.24 -5.71 -7.33
C GLU A 25 -9.24 -5.22 -8.40
N ILE A 26 -8.44 -4.19 -8.08
CA ILE A 26 -7.38 -3.67 -8.97
C ILE A 26 -6.28 -4.73 -9.18
N GLY A 27 -6.02 -5.54 -8.15
CA GLY A 27 -5.04 -6.61 -8.14
C GLY A 27 -3.79 -6.23 -7.37
N LEU A 28 -3.29 -7.16 -6.54
CA LEU A 28 -2.15 -6.89 -5.65
C LEU A 28 -0.82 -6.69 -6.37
N ASP A 29 -0.72 -7.17 -7.60
CA ASP A 29 0.46 -7.01 -8.46
C ASP A 29 0.40 -5.71 -9.29
N ASN A 30 -0.76 -5.05 -9.33
CA ASN A 30 -1.01 -3.89 -10.17
C ASN A 30 -0.72 -2.57 -9.42
N ILE A 31 0.57 -2.34 -9.19
CA ILE A 31 1.06 -1.16 -8.48
C ILE A 31 0.61 0.15 -9.17
N ASP A 32 0.65 0.21 -10.50
CA ASP A 32 0.20 1.38 -11.27
C ASP A 32 -1.29 1.66 -11.04
N GLY A 33 -2.11 0.61 -10.91
CA GLY A 33 -3.53 0.72 -10.57
C GLY A 33 -3.74 1.29 -9.16
N TRP A 34 -2.93 0.89 -8.18
CA TRP A 34 -2.99 1.42 -6.82
C TRP A 34 -2.63 2.90 -6.77
N ILE A 35 -1.60 3.31 -7.51
CA ILE A 35 -1.18 4.71 -7.62
C ILE A 35 -2.30 5.54 -8.27
N ALA A 36 -2.87 5.06 -9.36
CA ALA A 36 -3.95 5.75 -10.05
C ALA A 36 -5.22 5.86 -9.18
N TYR A 37 -5.59 4.79 -8.48
CA TYR A 37 -6.72 4.78 -7.56
C TYR A 37 -6.51 5.76 -6.41
N SER A 38 -5.35 5.70 -5.75
CA SER A 38 -5.00 6.57 -4.64
C SER A 38 -5.03 8.05 -5.02
N LYS A 39 -4.52 8.37 -6.21
CA LYS A 39 -4.52 9.73 -6.74
C LYS A 39 -5.91 10.25 -7.07
N ASN A 40 -6.75 9.44 -7.73
CA ASN A 40 -8.07 9.88 -8.19
C ASN A 40 -9.13 9.82 -7.09
N GLU A 41 -9.13 8.78 -6.26
CA GLU A 41 -10.20 8.51 -5.29
C GLU A 41 -9.87 9.04 -3.89
N LEU A 42 -8.59 8.99 -3.49
CA LEU A 42 -8.15 9.38 -2.13
C LEU A 42 -7.41 10.72 -2.11
N GLY A 43 -7.04 11.26 -3.28
CA GLY A 43 -6.21 12.46 -3.39
C GLY A 43 -4.78 12.27 -2.88
N LEU A 44 -4.31 11.02 -2.80
CA LEU A 44 -2.97 10.66 -2.34
C LEU A 44 -2.03 10.48 -3.53
N GLU A 45 -0.89 11.16 -3.50
CA GLU A 45 0.09 11.13 -4.60
C GLU A 45 1.41 10.50 -4.14
N PHE A 46 1.50 9.18 -4.33
CA PHE A 46 2.72 8.40 -4.13
C PHE A 46 3.11 7.66 -5.40
N ASP A 47 4.38 7.27 -5.49
CA ASP A 47 4.91 6.49 -6.60
C ASP A 47 5.64 5.22 -6.13
N LYS A 48 6.14 4.44 -7.09
CA LYS A 48 6.88 3.20 -6.80
C LYS A 48 8.13 3.43 -5.96
N ASP A 49 8.79 4.58 -6.13
CA ASP A 49 9.99 4.92 -5.37
C ASP A 49 9.65 5.19 -3.90
N ASP A 50 8.51 5.84 -3.64
CA ASP A 50 7.97 6.00 -2.29
C ASP A 50 7.65 4.64 -1.62
N MET A 51 7.07 3.70 -2.38
CA MET A 51 6.81 2.35 -1.87
C MET A 51 8.11 1.60 -1.55
N GLN A 52 9.10 1.71 -2.44
CA GLN A 52 10.41 1.10 -2.26
C GLN A 52 11.15 1.69 -1.05
N LYS A 53 11.10 3.01 -0.88
CA LYS A 53 11.63 3.71 0.30
C LYS A 53 10.93 3.26 1.58
N LEU A 54 9.59 3.11 1.56
CA LEU A 54 8.89 2.61 2.73
C LEU A 54 9.33 1.17 3.08
N ALA A 55 9.52 0.32 2.08
CA ALA A 55 10.00 -1.06 2.29
C ALA A 55 11.47 -1.14 2.73
N ASP A 56 12.28 -0.13 2.41
CA ASP A 56 13.66 0.00 2.89
C ASP A 56 13.71 0.55 4.33
N GLU A 57 12.87 1.55 4.64
CA GLU A 57 12.73 2.13 5.98
C GLU A 57 11.99 1.21 6.96
N THR A 58 11.04 0.45 6.45
CA THR A 58 10.24 -0.53 7.18
C THR A 58 10.64 -1.88 6.61
N PRO A 59 11.65 -2.58 7.21
CA PRO A 59 11.95 -3.93 6.78
C PRO A 59 10.65 -4.72 6.75
N PRO A 60 10.45 -5.64 5.78
CA PRO A 60 9.28 -6.50 5.77
C PRO A 60 9.16 -7.07 7.18
N VAL A 61 8.03 -6.82 7.82
CA VAL A 61 7.74 -7.38 9.13
C VAL A 61 7.68 -8.88 8.88
N ASP A 62 8.81 -9.53 9.15
CA ASP A 62 9.01 -10.97 9.20
C ASP A 62 8.16 -11.49 10.37
N GLU A 63 6.84 -11.41 10.23
CA GLU A 63 5.87 -11.89 11.23
C GLU A 63 4.71 -12.62 10.56
N LEU A 64 5.00 -13.31 9.46
CA LEU A 64 4.40 -14.63 9.23
C LEU A 64 5.55 -15.65 9.17
N ASP A 65 6.26 -15.80 10.28
CA ASP A 65 6.92 -17.06 10.60
C ASP A 65 5.81 -18.09 10.85
N GLU A 66 5.18 -18.54 9.76
CA GLU A 66 4.10 -19.54 9.77
C GLU A 66 4.65 -20.98 9.71
N GLU A 67 5.93 -21.24 10.00
CA GLU A 67 6.39 -22.62 10.03
C GLU A 67 7.61 -22.88 10.92
N GLN A 68 7.51 -23.97 11.71
CA GLN A 68 8.58 -24.77 12.33
C GLN A 68 8.86 -24.56 13.85
N LEU A 69 7.94 -24.95 14.75
CA LEU A 69 8.11 -26.14 15.63
C LEU A 69 6.82 -26.55 16.38
#